data_AF-A0A7X8DRQ5-F1
#
_entry.id   AF-A0A7X8DRQ5-F1
#
_cell.length_a   1.000
_cell.length_b   1.000
_cell.length_c   1.000
_cell.angle_alpha   90.00
_cell.angle_beta   90.00
_cell.angle_gamma   90.00
#
_symmetry.space_group_name_H-M   'P 1'
#
loop_
_entity.id
_entity.type
_entity.pdbx_description
1 polymer ?
#
loop_
_entity_poly.entity_id
_entity_poly.type
_entity_poly.pdbx_seq_one_letter_code
_entity_poly.pdbx_strand_id
1 'polypeptide(L)'
;LILYISDKFDLSGSGKVNENGNPEDVYLYYSGNHTLNPSGSTKFVSNVYVEKADIEISGSGGITGNIISGGNNVIISGDASAIVRALYAPNAVIKYTGSGKTRGAVIGKDIEMSGGTSIIYDESVKHINPEDLGFETEKGYRRIWR
;
A
#
# COMPACT_ATOMS: atom_id res chain seq x y z
N LEU A 1 -12.94 3.56 11.10
CA LEU A 1 -13.56 2.46 10.31
C LEU A 1 -12.52 1.36 10.13
N ILE A 2 -12.92 0.09 10.26
CA ILE A 2 -12.05 -1.05 9.99
C ILE A 2 -12.75 -1.96 8.99
N LEU A 3 -12.06 -2.32 7.92
CA LEU A 3 -12.52 -3.21 6.86
C LEU A 3 -11.76 -4.53 6.94
N TYR A 4 -12.48 -5.65 7.05
CA TYR A 4 -11.92 -6.99 6.94
C TYR A 4 -12.46 -7.64 5.67
N ILE A 5 -11.57 -7.95 4.74
CA ILE A 5 -11.94 -8.47 3.42
C ILE A 5 -11.16 -9.74 3.13
N SER A 6 -11.89 -10.86 3.00
CA SER A 6 -11.30 -12.20 2.84
C SER A 6 -11.36 -12.74 1.42
N ASP A 7 -12.01 -12.04 0.49
CA ASP A 7 -12.18 -12.48 -0.89
C ASP A 7 -11.61 -11.44 -1.87
N LYS A 8 -12.36 -10.38 -2.14
CA LYS A 8 -11.98 -9.34 -3.10
C LYS A 8 -12.38 -7.95 -2.61
N PHE A 9 -11.50 -6.97 -2.83
CA PHE A 9 -11.80 -5.54 -2.65
C PHE A 9 -11.78 -4.84 -4.01
N ASP A 10 -12.94 -4.40 -4.48
CA ASP A 10 -13.09 -3.67 -5.72
C ASP A 10 -13.30 -2.17 -5.45
N LEU A 11 -12.25 -1.38 -5.69
CA LEU A 11 -12.33 0.07 -5.74
C LEU A 11 -11.80 0.51 -7.11
N SER A 12 -12.71 0.89 -8.01
CA SER A 12 -12.37 1.20 -9.41
C SER A 12 -13.03 2.50 -9.90
N GLY A 13 -12.68 2.92 -11.12
CA GLY A 13 -13.24 4.11 -11.75
C GLY A 13 -12.89 5.37 -10.97
N SER A 14 -13.89 6.04 -10.38
CA SER A 14 -13.70 7.24 -9.53
C SER A 14 -14.18 7.01 -8.09
N GLY A 15 -14.13 5.75 -7.63
CA GLY A 15 -14.51 5.39 -6.26
C GLY A 15 -13.65 6.10 -5.20
N LYS A 16 -14.27 6.44 -4.07
CA LYS A 16 -13.64 7.22 -2.99
C LYS A 16 -13.93 6.58 -1.64
N VAL A 17 -12.88 6.42 -0.85
CA VAL A 17 -12.96 6.02 0.56
C VAL A 17 -12.12 7.00 1.34
N ASN A 18 -12.77 7.68 2.29
CA ASN A 18 -12.13 8.63 3.20
C ASN A 18 -11.39 9.78 2.47
N GLU A 19 -11.92 10.23 1.33
CA GLU A 19 -11.33 11.36 0.60
C GLU A 19 -11.23 12.59 1.52
N ASN A 20 -10.05 13.23 1.52
CA ASN A 20 -9.68 14.36 2.39
C ASN A 20 -9.65 14.05 3.90
N GLY A 21 -9.84 12.79 4.32
CA GLY A 21 -9.74 12.36 5.70
C GLY A 21 -8.31 12.03 6.14
N ASN A 22 -8.18 11.52 7.37
CA ASN A 22 -6.90 11.05 7.90
C ASN A 22 -6.74 9.55 7.61
N PRO A 23 -5.59 9.07 7.08
CA PRO A 23 -5.33 7.64 6.90
C PRO A 23 -5.51 6.81 8.17
N GLU A 24 -5.30 7.41 9.35
CA GLU A 24 -5.49 6.75 10.65
C GLU A 24 -6.96 6.47 11.01
N ASP A 25 -7.91 7.02 10.26
CA ASP A 25 -9.34 6.79 10.47
C ASP A 25 -9.83 5.52 9.77
N VAL A 26 -9.07 4.95 8.83
CA VAL A 26 -9.45 3.77 8.04
C VAL A 26 -8.33 2.74 7.99
N TYR A 27 -8.69 1.50 8.33
CA TYR A 27 -7.81 0.34 8.24
C TYR A 27 -8.42 -0.70 7.33
N LEU A 28 -7.67 -1.16 6.33
CA LEU A 28 -8.02 -2.32 5.51
C LEU A 28 -7.13 -3.50 5.89
N TYR A 29 -7.76 -4.59 6.31
CA TYR A 29 -7.15 -5.90 6.48
C TYR A 29 -7.64 -6.82 5.36
N TYR A 30 -6.72 -7.20 4.49
CA TYR A 30 -7.02 -7.97 3.29
C TYR A 30 -6.31 -9.32 3.30
N SER A 31 -7.09 -10.40 3.39
CA SER A 31 -6.63 -11.80 3.35
C SER A 31 -7.05 -12.55 2.09
N GLY A 32 -7.69 -11.85 1.15
CA GLY A 32 -8.06 -12.37 -0.16
C GLY A 32 -6.86 -12.80 -0.99
N ASN A 33 -7.13 -13.56 -2.06
CA ASN A 33 -6.10 -14.02 -3.00
C ASN A 33 -6.04 -13.17 -4.28
N HIS A 34 -7.03 -12.32 -4.52
CA HIS A 34 -7.04 -11.44 -5.70
C HIS A 34 -6.06 -10.28 -5.52
N THR A 35 -5.38 -9.86 -6.59
CA THR A 35 -4.54 -8.66 -6.56
C THR A 35 -5.34 -7.47 -6.03
N LEU A 36 -4.80 -6.80 -5.00
CA LEU A 36 -5.39 -5.58 -4.49
C LEU A 36 -5.07 -4.44 -5.46
N ASN A 37 -6.09 -3.95 -6.18
CA ASN A 37 -5.90 -2.99 -7.26
C ASN A 37 -6.89 -1.81 -7.22
N PRO A 38 -6.63 -0.79 -6.38
CA PRO A 38 -7.31 0.50 -6.48
C PRO A 38 -6.82 1.25 -7.73
N SER A 39 -7.45 0.98 -8.87
CA SER A 39 -7.12 1.52 -10.20
C SER A 39 -7.94 2.77 -10.56
N GLY A 40 -7.69 3.36 -11.73
CA GLY A 40 -8.46 4.47 -12.27
C GLY A 40 -8.06 5.81 -11.66
N SER A 41 -9.06 6.58 -11.20
CA SER A 41 -8.92 7.88 -10.52
C SER A 41 -9.38 7.80 -9.05
N THR A 42 -9.20 6.63 -8.42
CA THR A 42 -9.69 6.36 -7.07
C THR A 42 -8.97 7.16 -6.00
N LYS A 43 -9.67 7.47 -4.90
CA LYS A 43 -9.08 8.11 -3.72
C LYS A 43 -9.28 7.19 -2.53
N PHE A 44 -8.23 6.49 -2.11
CA PHE A 44 -8.29 5.60 -0.97
C PHE A 44 -7.35 6.09 0.13
N VAL A 45 -7.90 6.73 1.17
CA VAL A 45 -7.12 7.26 2.28
C VAL A 45 -7.25 6.31 3.48
N SER A 46 -6.25 5.44 3.68
CA SER A 46 -6.31 4.30 4.61
C SER A 46 -4.92 3.75 4.89
N ASN A 47 -4.74 3.16 6.07
CA ASN A 47 -3.69 2.18 6.31
C ASN A 47 -4.12 0.82 5.77
N VAL A 48 -3.28 0.17 4.97
CA VAL A 48 -3.60 -1.05 4.21
C VAL A 48 -2.64 -2.17 4.60
N TYR A 49 -3.21 -3.31 4.95
CA TYR A 49 -2.50 -4.50 5.40
C TYR A 49 -2.95 -5.68 4.55
N VAL A 50 -2.03 -6.24 3.79
CA VAL A 50 -2.27 -7.35 2.86
C VAL A 50 -1.49 -8.56 3.36
N GLU A 51 -2.21 -9.65 3.63
CA GLU A 51 -1.60 -10.86 4.18
C GLU A 51 -0.68 -11.55 3.16
N LYS A 52 -1.15 -11.70 1.91
CA LYS A 52 -0.49 -12.55 0.90
C LYS A 52 -0.73 -12.16 -0.56
N ALA A 53 -1.72 -11.33 -0.84
CA ALA A 53 -2.01 -10.92 -2.21
C ALA A 53 -0.96 -9.95 -2.73
N ASP A 54 -0.73 -10.00 -4.03
CA ASP A 54 0.04 -8.96 -4.72
C ASP A 54 -0.76 -7.65 -4.76
N ILE A 55 -0.04 -6.54 -4.89
CA ILE A 55 -0.62 -5.19 -4.94
C ILE A 55 -0.28 -4.56 -6.28
N GLU A 56 -1.26 -3.96 -6.93
CA GLU A 56 -1.05 -3.17 -8.14
C GLU A 56 -1.73 -1.81 -7.97
N ILE A 57 -0.96 -0.73 -8.06
CA ILE A 57 -1.47 0.64 -8.05
C ILE A 57 -1.20 1.20 -9.43
N SER A 58 -2.26 1.60 -10.13
CA SER A 58 -2.20 2.06 -11.52
C SER A 58 -3.08 3.28 -11.76
N GLY A 59 -2.77 4.04 -12.81
CA GLY A 59 -3.53 5.23 -13.21
C GLY A 59 -3.18 6.47 -12.38
N SER A 60 -4.18 7.30 -12.10
CA SER A 60 -4.05 8.48 -11.21
C SER A 60 -4.61 8.24 -9.81
N GLY A 61 -5.23 7.07 -9.62
CA GLY A 61 -5.71 6.53 -8.38
C GLY A 61 -4.57 6.12 -7.45
N GLY A 62 -4.89 5.91 -6.18
CA GLY A 62 -3.84 5.72 -5.19
C GLY A 62 -4.32 5.42 -3.78
N ILE A 63 -3.38 4.93 -2.99
CA ILE A 63 -3.50 4.82 -1.54
C ILE A 63 -2.74 5.98 -0.90
N THR A 64 -3.41 6.72 -0.02
CA THR A 64 -2.78 7.69 0.89
C THR A 64 -2.78 7.11 2.29
N GLY A 65 -1.61 6.76 2.80
CA GLY A 65 -1.44 6.04 4.07
C GLY A 65 -0.27 5.06 4.03
N ASN A 66 -0.21 4.14 4.99
CA ASN A 66 0.79 3.08 5.01
C ASN A 66 0.29 1.83 4.28
N ILE A 67 1.20 1.13 3.60
CA ILE A 67 0.96 -0.18 2.99
C ILE A 67 1.93 -1.18 3.61
N ILE A 68 1.37 -2.25 4.15
CA ILE A 68 2.10 -3.40 4.65
C ILE A 68 1.65 -4.62 3.88
N SER A 69 2.59 -5.36 3.31
CA SER A 69 2.27 -6.51 2.46
C SER A 69 3.14 -7.72 2.77
N GLY A 70 2.49 -8.88 2.91
CA GLY A 70 3.12 -10.20 2.83
C GLY A 70 3.07 -10.81 1.43
N GLY A 71 2.56 -10.09 0.42
CA GLY A 71 2.58 -10.52 -0.99
C GLY A 71 3.98 -10.58 -1.58
N ASN A 72 4.09 -11.13 -2.79
CA ASN A 72 5.37 -11.35 -3.47
C ASN A 72 5.72 -10.21 -4.43
N ASN A 73 4.71 -9.46 -4.89
CA ASN A 73 4.90 -8.36 -5.83
C ASN A 73 4.09 -7.13 -5.43
N VAL A 74 4.72 -5.96 -5.57
CA VAL A 74 4.05 -4.66 -5.49
C VAL A 74 4.40 -3.87 -6.74
N ILE A 75 3.39 -3.54 -7.55
CA ILE A 75 3.56 -2.76 -8.78
C ILE A 75 2.96 -1.38 -8.56
N ILE A 76 3.76 -0.34 -8.81
CA ILE A 76 3.32 1.05 -8.77
C ILE A 76 3.58 1.67 -10.14
N SER A 77 2.49 1.96 -10.85
CA SER A 77 2.48 2.52 -12.19
C SER A 77 1.54 3.73 -12.27
N GLY A 78 1.86 4.70 -13.11
CA GLY A 78 1.04 5.90 -13.32
C GLY A 78 1.35 7.06 -12.36
N ASP A 79 0.83 8.25 -12.69
CA ASP A 79 0.98 9.48 -11.89
C ASP A 79 0.00 9.47 -10.72
N ALA A 80 -0.02 8.34 -10.02
CA ALA A 80 -0.73 8.18 -8.78
C ALA A 80 -0.21 9.27 -7.85
N SER A 81 -1.03 10.29 -7.60
CA SER A 81 -0.88 11.21 -6.46
C SER A 81 -0.94 10.51 -5.09
N ALA A 82 -0.81 9.18 -5.08
CA ALA A 82 -0.72 8.30 -3.94
C ALA A 82 0.47 8.73 -3.08
N ILE A 83 0.16 9.32 -1.94
CA ILE A 83 1.16 9.56 -0.90
C ILE A 83 1.17 8.29 -0.04
N VAL A 84 1.85 7.26 -0.53
CA VAL A 84 2.19 6.12 0.31
C VAL A 84 3.26 6.59 1.30
N ARG A 85 2.87 6.76 2.56
CA ARG A 85 3.74 7.24 3.65
C ARG A 85 4.81 6.19 3.99
N ALA A 86 4.42 4.93 4.13
CA ALA A 86 5.37 3.84 4.24
C ALA A 86 4.88 2.66 3.40
N LEU A 87 5.76 2.09 2.58
CA LEU A 87 5.54 0.81 1.91
C LEU A 87 6.51 -0.21 2.52
N TYR A 88 5.96 -1.16 3.25
CA TYR A 88 6.72 -2.22 3.89
C TYR A 88 6.28 -3.59 3.34
N ALA A 89 7.12 -4.17 2.49
CA ALA A 89 6.88 -5.46 1.85
C ALA A 89 8.21 -6.23 1.72
N PRO A 90 8.84 -6.65 2.83
CA PRO A 90 10.23 -7.12 2.87
C PRO A 90 10.50 -8.38 2.02
N ASN A 91 9.46 -9.14 1.68
CA ASN A 91 9.56 -10.33 0.84
C ASN A 91 9.24 -10.05 -0.65
N ALA A 92 8.71 -8.86 -0.96
CA ALA A 92 8.21 -8.53 -2.28
C ALA A 92 9.27 -7.93 -3.19
N VAL A 93 9.16 -8.20 -4.49
CA VAL A 93 9.76 -7.37 -5.52
C VAL A 93 8.86 -6.16 -5.75
N ILE A 94 9.38 -4.96 -5.52
CA ILE A 94 8.65 -3.70 -5.70
C ILE A 94 9.06 -3.08 -7.03
N LYS A 95 8.11 -2.94 -7.95
CA LYS A 95 8.35 -2.41 -9.30
C LYS A 95 7.70 -1.06 -9.46
N TYR A 96 8.53 -0.03 -9.66
CA TYR A 96 8.09 1.28 -10.11
C TYR A 96 8.26 1.37 -11.63
N THR A 97 7.18 1.70 -12.34
CA THR A 97 7.19 1.87 -13.80
C THR A 97 6.44 3.14 -14.23
N GLY A 98 6.69 3.60 -15.45
CA GLY A 98 6.03 4.79 -16.01
C GLY A 98 6.37 6.05 -15.22
N SER A 99 5.39 6.61 -14.52
CA SER A 99 5.53 7.80 -13.67
C SER A 99 5.24 7.52 -12.19
N GLY A 100 5.32 6.26 -11.76
CA GLY A 100 5.04 5.83 -10.38
C GLY A 100 5.90 6.56 -9.35
N LYS A 101 5.26 7.08 -8.30
CA LYS A 101 5.93 7.84 -7.23
C LYS A 101 5.54 7.31 -5.86
N THR A 102 6.45 7.45 -4.91
CA THR A 102 6.18 7.26 -3.48
C THR A 102 6.85 8.38 -2.71
N ARG A 103 6.16 8.90 -1.70
CA ARG A 103 6.68 9.92 -0.79
C ARG A 103 6.63 9.39 0.63
N GLY A 104 7.76 8.89 1.11
CA GLY A 104 7.82 8.10 2.32
C GLY A 104 9.04 7.18 2.39
N ALA A 105 8.92 6.11 3.19
CA ALA A 105 9.90 5.03 3.24
C ALA A 105 9.41 3.81 2.45
N VAL A 106 10.34 3.11 1.79
CA VAL A 106 10.07 1.89 1.03
C VAL A 106 11.04 0.81 1.48
N ILE A 107 10.50 -0.34 1.89
CA ILE A 107 11.27 -1.53 2.25
C ILE A 107 10.72 -2.71 1.43
N GLY A 108 11.57 -3.30 0.61
CA GLY A 108 11.26 -4.46 -0.23
C GLY A 108 12.46 -5.40 -0.34
N LYS A 109 12.24 -6.61 -0.87
CA LYS A 109 13.31 -7.57 -1.16
C LYS A 109 14.21 -7.03 -2.26
N ASP A 110 13.59 -6.59 -3.35
CA ASP A 110 14.22 -5.94 -4.49
C ASP A 110 13.36 -4.74 -4.89
N ILE A 111 14.00 -3.65 -5.30
CA ILE A 111 13.31 -2.46 -5.82
C ILE A 111 13.80 -2.23 -7.25
N GLU A 112 12.87 -2.37 -8.20
CA GLU A 112 13.11 -2.13 -9.62
C GLU A 112 12.44 -0.83 -10.03
N MET A 113 13.17 0.07 -10.69
CA MET A 113 12.65 1.37 -11.10
C MET A 113 12.97 1.63 -12.58
N SER A 114 11.96 2.04 -13.34
CA SER A 114 12.11 2.37 -14.76
C SER A 114 11.15 3.48 -15.20
N GLY A 115 11.60 4.38 -16.07
CA GLY A 115 10.84 5.56 -16.50
C GLY A 115 11.05 6.78 -15.60
N GLY A 116 10.05 7.65 -15.50
CA GLY A 116 10.06 8.89 -14.71
C GLY A 116 9.65 8.67 -13.25
N THR A 117 10.12 7.58 -12.65
CA THR A 117 9.73 7.14 -11.30
C THR A 117 10.59 7.78 -10.22
N SER A 118 10.06 7.98 -9.02
CA SER A 118 10.83 8.50 -7.89
C SER A 118 10.33 8.01 -6.53
N ILE A 119 11.26 7.75 -5.62
CA ILE A 119 11.00 7.58 -4.20
C ILE A 119 11.58 8.80 -3.49
N ILE A 120 10.73 9.57 -2.80
CA ILE A 120 11.13 10.76 -2.07
C ILE A 120 10.94 10.46 -0.58
N TYR A 121 12.03 10.38 0.17
CA TYR A 121 11.92 10.19 1.62
C TYR A 121 11.19 11.37 2.27
N ASP A 122 10.31 11.07 3.22
CA ASP A 122 9.58 12.06 4.01
C ASP A 122 9.84 11.82 5.50
N GLU A 123 10.42 12.79 6.20
CA GLU A 123 10.81 12.64 7.61
C GLU A 123 9.65 12.31 8.55
N SER A 124 8.40 12.58 8.15
CA SER A 124 7.22 12.19 8.94
C SER A 124 7.11 10.69 9.19
N VAL A 125 7.85 9.87 8.43
CA VAL A 125 7.82 8.41 8.52
C VAL A 125 8.93 7.86 9.42
N LYS A 126 9.84 8.71 9.89
CA LYS A 126 11.01 8.33 10.70
C LYS A 126 10.65 7.54 11.97
N HIS A 127 9.47 7.81 12.52
CA HIS A 127 8.99 7.19 13.76
C HIS A 127 8.12 5.95 13.52
N ILE A 128 7.88 5.56 12.27
CA ILE A 128 7.06 4.40 11.94
C ILE A 128 7.93 3.16 12.01
N ASN A 129 7.76 2.33 13.04
CA ASN A 129 8.33 0.98 13.04
C ASN A 129 7.33 -0.02 12.45
N PRO A 130 7.76 -0.95 11.59
CA PRO A 130 6.88 -2.00 11.05
C PRO A 130 6.22 -2.88 12.13
N GLU A 131 6.91 -3.07 13.27
CA GLU A 131 6.38 -3.79 14.43
C GLU A 131 5.24 -3.03 15.11
N ASP A 132 5.30 -1.69 15.17
CA ASP A 132 4.21 -0.84 15.70
C ASP A 132 2.94 -0.98 14.85
N LEU A 133 3.13 -1.36 13.59
CA LEU A 133 2.06 -1.63 12.64
C LEU A 133 1.62 -3.10 12.65
N GLY A 134 2.14 -3.96 13.53
CA GLY A 134 1.69 -5.36 13.69
C GLY A 134 2.24 -6.34 12.66
N PHE A 135 3.35 -6.01 11.98
CA PHE A 135 4.04 -6.92 11.08
C PHE A 135 5.18 -7.65 11.80
N GLU A 136 5.15 -8.99 11.78
CA GLU A 136 6.23 -9.84 12.25
C GLU A 136 7.05 -10.32 11.03
N THR A 137 8.34 -9.98 10.99
CA THR A 137 9.26 -10.28 9.87
C THR A 137 9.27 -11.75 9.44
N GLU A 138 9.04 -12.69 10.36
CA GLU A 138 9.02 -14.13 10.08
C GLU A 138 7.63 -14.73 9.85
N LYS A 139 6.54 -14.04 10.26
CA LYS A 139 5.17 -14.58 10.23
C LYS A 139 4.21 -13.78 9.36
N GLY A 140 4.68 -12.69 8.75
CA GLY A 140 3.86 -11.75 8.01
C GLY A 140 3.05 -10.84 8.94
N TYR A 141 1.95 -10.29 8.42
CA TYR A 141 1.05 -9.46 9.21
C TYR A 141 0.26 -10.32 10.21
N ARG A 142 0.45 -10.11 11.52
CA ARG A 142 -0.32 -10.82 12.55
C ARG A 142 -0.84 -9.82 13.57
N ARG A 143 -2.03 -9.26 13.32
CA ARG A 143 -2.78 -8.64 14.42
C ARG A 143 -3.29 -9.74 15.32
N ILE A 144 -2.66 -9.88 16.49
CA ILE A 144 -3.20 -10.72 17.57
C ILE A 144 -4.52 -10.05 17.95
N TRP A 145 -5.64 -10.71 17.68
CA TRP A 145 -6.94 -10.32 18.23
C TRP A 145 -6.78 -10.16 19.75
N ARG A 146 -7.08 -8.97 20.26
CA ARG A 146 -7.47 -8.76 21.66
C ARG A 146 -8.79 -8.03 21.66
#